data_AF-A0A355E6S1-F1
#
_entry.id   AF-A0A355E6S1-F1
#
_cell.length_a   1.000
_cell.length_b   1.000
_cell.length_c   1.000
_cell.angle_alpha   90.00
_cell.angle_beta   90.00
_cell.angle_gamma   90.00
#
_symmetry.space_group_name_H-M   'P 1'
#
loop_
_entity.id
_entity.type
_entity.pdbx_description
1 polymer ?
#
loop_
_entity_poly.entity_id
_entity_poly.type
_entity_poly.pdbx_seq_one_letter_code
_entity_poly.pdbx_strand_id
1 'polypeptide(L)'
;MLAVVIAAGLAQAHHWFFQPMDGSAWDVRVKKESLFAFSHKDTLVFRDGRLTVASAAKEGIAPAGYSARRAGKAPQAWTAMLDEAGATARWEGTVRADRIEGFVVRSRADGRETRYRFSGKRRS
;
A
#
# COMPACT_ATOMS: atom_id res chain seq x y z
N MET A 1 35.85 15.95 41.60
CA MET A 1 36.04 14.55 41.16
C MET A 1 34.83 14.20 40.30
N LEU A 2 35.08 13.72 39.07
CA LEU A 2 34.17 13.76 37.92
C LEU A 2 32.80 13.08 38.12
N ALA A 3 31.75 13.76 37.68
CA ALA A 3 30.49 13.15 37.28
C ALA A 3 30.65 12.60 35.85
N VAL A 4 30.37 11.33 35.64
CA VAL A 4 30.27 10.73 34.30
C VAL A 4 28.79 10.56 33.98
N VAL A 5 28.25 11.48 33.18
CA VAL A 5 26.97 11.31 32.51
C VAL A 5 27.27 10.59 31.20
N ILE A 6 26.94 9.29 31.11
CA ILE A 6 26.94 8.61 29.81
C ILE A 6 25.62 8.96 29.13
N ALA A 7 25.66 10.02 28.32
CA ALA A 7 24.63 10.28 27.32
C ALA A 7 24.70 9.13 26.30
N ALA A 8 23.76 8.18 26.39
CA ALA A 8 23.54 7.19 25.35
C ALA A 8 23.07 7.95 24.10
N GLY A 9 23.99 8.12 23.15
CA GLY A 9 23.77 8.83 21.91
C GLY A 9 22.56 8.27 21.16
N LEU A 10 21.64 9.17 20.85
CA LEU A 10 20.67 9.03 19.78
C LEU A 10 21.41 8.60 18.51
N ALA A 11 21.28 7.33 18.13
CA ALA A 11 21.63 6.87 16.81
C ALA A 11 20.64 7.50 15.83
N GLN A 12 20.95 8.71 15.36
CA GLN A 12 20.33 9.29 14.18
C GLN A 12 20.83 8.53 12.95
N ALA A 13 19.92 7.90 12.23
CA ALA A 13 20.07 7.71 10.79
C ALA A 13 18.71 7.96 10.15
N HIS A 14 18.57 9.15 9.59
CA HIS A 14 17.44 9.65 8.83
C HIS A 14 17.09 8.68 7.69
N HIS A 15 15.97 7.92 7.79
CA HIS A 15 15.44 7.06 6.70
C HIS A 15 14.60 7.82 5.66
N TRP A 16 14.88 9.10 5.52
CA TRP A 16 14.44 10.01 4.47
C TRP A 16 15.08 9.54 3.14
N PHE A 17 14.45 9.09 2.05
CA PHE A 17 13.15 9.40 1.45
C PHE A 17 12.75 8.37 0.34
N PHE A 18 13.00 7.07 0.49
CA PHE A 18 12.51 6.09 -0.50
C PHE A 18 11.87 4.91 0.18
N GLN A 19 10.53 4.89 0.16
CA GLN A 19 9.80 3.69 0.51
C GLN A 19 10.13 2.61 -0.54
N PRO A 20 10.26 1.32 -0.17
CA PRO A 20 10.79 0.28 -1.07
C PRO A 20 9.96 -0.02 -2.34
N MET A 21 8.86 0.68 -2.58
CA MET A 21 8.06 0.59 -3.80
C MET A 21 8.04 1.89 -4.61
N ASP A 22 8.69 2.96 -4.15
CA ASP A 22 8.64 4.25 -4.82
C ASP A 22 9.20 4.17 -6.24
N GLY A 23 8.55 4.88 -7.17
CA GLY A 23 8.87 4.85 -8.61
C GLY A 23 8.35 3.59 -9.32
N SER A 24 7.44 2.82 -8.72
CA SER A 24 6.85 1.64 -9.35
C SER A 24 5.39 1.85 -9.74
N ALA A 25 5.00 1.22 -10.84
CA ALA A 25 3.60 1.12 -11.28
C ALA A 25 3.24 -0.35 -11.54
N TRP A 26 2.00 -0.72 -11.25
CA TRP A 26 1.53 -2.10 -11.33
C TRP A 26 0.16 -2.16 -11.99
N ASP A 27 0.01 -3.01 -13.00
CA ASP A 27 -1.27 -3.32 -13.60
C ASP A 27 -1.90 -4.49 -12.84
N VAL A 28 -3.03 -4.21 -12.17
CA VAL A 28 -3.71 -5.17 -11.32
C VAL A 28 -5.11 -5.48 -11.84
N ARG A 29 -5.57 -6.70 -11.56
CA ARG A 29 -6.96 -7.10 -11.71
C ARG A 29 -7.56 -7.22 -10.32
N VAL A 30 -8.62 -6.46 -10.06
CA VAL A 30 -9.33 -6.42 -8.78
C VAL A 30 -10.65 -7.17 -8.93
N LYS A 31 -10.93 -8.12 -8.03
CA LYS A 31 -12.15 -8.96 -8.04
C LYS A 31 -12.75 -9.01 -6.64
N LYS A 32 -14.04 -8.72 -6.51
CA LYS A 32 -14.77 -8.91 -5.24
C LYS A 32 -14.74 -10.39 -4.84
N GLU A 33 -14.52 -10.70 -3.56
CA GLU A 33 -14.59 -12.08 -3.06
C GLU A 33 -16.05 -12.53 -3.00
N SER A 34 -16.60 -12.93 -4.16
CA SER A 34 -17.95 -13.46 -4.33
C SER A 34 -18.00 -14.36 -5.57
N LEU A 35 -18.86 -15.39 -5.53
CA LEU A 35 -18.95 -16.42 -6.57
C LEU A 35 -19.32 -15.89 -7.97
N PHE A 36 -19.98 -14.73 -8.05
CA PHE A 36 -20.45 -14.14 -9.31
C PHE A 36 -19.89 -12.74 -9.59
N ALA A 37 -18.78 -12.37 -8.96
CA ALA A 37 -18.21 -11.05 -9.13
C ALA A 37 -17.38 -10.89 -10.42
N PHE A 38 -17.68 -9.83 -11.17
CA PHE A 38 -16.82 -9.35 -12.24
C PHE A 38 -15.52 -8.79 -11.68
N SER A 39 -14.43 -9.03 -12.40
CA SER A 39 -13.14 -8.39 -12.14
C SER A 39 -12.98 -7.17 -13.03
N HIS A 40 -12.33 -6.12 -12.54
CA HIS A 40 -11.90 -4.97 -13.35
C HIS A 40 -10.39 -4.80 -13.31
N LYS A 41 -9.84 -4.03 -14.25
CA LYS A 41 -8.42 -3.67 -14.29
C LYS A 41 -8.22 -2.33 -13.59
N ASP A 42 -7.08 -2.17 -12.94
CA ASP A 42 -6.65 -0.92 -12.32
C ASP A 42 -5.12 -0.78 -12.38
N THR A 43 -4.62 0.39 -12.00
CA THR A 43 -3.18 0.67 -11.89
C THR A 43 -2.86 1.22 -10.51
N LEU A 44 -1.90 0.58 -9.85
CA LEU A 44 -1.33 1.06 -8.59
C LEU A 44 -0.02 1.78 -8.89
N VAL A 45 0.13 3.03 -8.45
CA VAL A 45 1.35 3.82 -8.61
C VAL A 45 1.87 4.20 -7.23
N PHE A 46 3.11 3.79 -6.95
CA PHE A 46 3.82 4.10 -5.71
C PHE A 46 4.86 5.18 -6.02
N ARG A 47 4.72 6.37 -5.42
CA ARG A 47 5.58 7.52 -5.68
C ARG A 47 5.59 8.45 -4.47
N ASP A 48 6.77 8.94 -4.11
CA ASP A 48 6.98 9.90 -3.02
C ASP A 48 6.34 9.44 -1.69
N GLY A 49 6.45 8.13 -1.38
CA GLY A 49 5.85 7.53 -0.17
C GLY A 49 4.32 7.39 -0.21
N ARG A 50 3.68 7.59 -1.38
CA ARG A 50 2.23 7.52 -1.55
C ARG A 50 1.81 6.47 -2.56
N LEU A 51 0.67 5.84 -2.30
CA LEU A 51 -0.09 5.02 -3.24
C LEU A 51 -1.16 5.88 -3.92
N THR A 52 -1.13 5.89 -5.25
CA THR A 52 -2.25 6.33 -6.10
C THR A 52 -2.89 5.11 -6.75
N VAL A 53 -4.22 5.01 -6.63
CA VAL A 53 -5.02 4.03 -7.36
C VAL A 53 -5.68 4.76 -8.52
N ALA A 54 -5.43 4.32 -9.76
CA ALA A 54 -5.82 5.10 -10.94
C ALA A 54 -7.34 5.27 -11.09
N SER A 55 -8.14 4.27 -10.73
CA SER A 55 -9.60 4.40 -10.67
C SER A 55 -10.04 5.43 -9.62
N ALA A 56 -9.54 5.32 -8.39
CA ALA A 56 -9.86 6.23 -7.29
C ALA A 56 -9.45 7.68 -7.61
N ALA A 57 -8.29 7.89 -8.24
CA ALA A 57 -7.82 9.20 -8.65
C ALA A 57 -8.76 9.86 -9.68
N LYS A 58 -9.36 9.08 -10.59
CA LYS A 58 -10.39 9.59 -11.53
C LYS A 58 -11.68 10.00 -10.82
N GLU A 59 -11.94 9.43 -9.65
CA GLU A 59 -13.07 9.78 -8.78
C GLU A 59 -12.72 10.93 -7.81
N GLY A 60 -11.53 11.52 -7.94
CA GLY A 60 -11.08 12.63 -7.09
C GLY A 60 -10.50 12.20 -5.74
N ILE A 61 -10.28 10.91 -5.52
CA ILE A 61 -9.68 10.40 -4.28
C ILE A 61 -8.18 10.70 -4.27
N ALA A 62 -7.72 11.31 -3.17
CA ALA A 62 -6.32 11.69 -3.00
C ALA A 62 -5.42 10.47 -2.78
N PRO A 63 -4.13 10.53 -3.19
CA PRO A 63 -3.16 9.49 -2.89
C PRO A 63 -2.96 9.31 -1.38
N ALA A 64 -2.85 8.08 -0.92
CA ALA A 64 -2.64 7.74 0.50
C ALA A 64 -1.17 7.46 0.80
N GLY A 65 -0.71 7.76 2.01
CA GLY A 65 0.58 7.24 2.47
C GLY A 65 0.57 5.72 2.49
N TYR A 66 1.69 5.09 2.14
CA TYR A 66 1.85 3.64 2.28
C TYR A 66 3.04 3.31 3.18
N SER A 67 2.98 2.13 3.77
CA SER A 67 4.08 1.53 4.52
C SER A 67 4.45 0.22 3.86
N ALA A 68 5.73 0.03 3.57
CA ALA A 68 6.24 -1.24 3.04
C ALA A 68 7.40 -1.77 3.90
N ARG A 69 7.41 -3.08 4.11
CA ARG A 69 8.44 -3.79 4.86
C ARG A 69 8.97 -4.97 4.05
N ARG A 70 10.30 -5.07 3.97
CA ARG A 70 11.00 -6.26 3.47
C ARG A 70 11.71 -6.94 4.63
N ALA A 71 11.54 -8.26 4.77
CA ALA A 71 12.21 -9.08 5.78
C ALA A 71 13.11 -10.11 5.09
N GLY A 72 14.39 -9.79 4.94
CA GLY A 72 15.36 -10.68 4.28
C GLY A 72 14.95 -11.05 2.85
N LYS A 73 14.82 -12.35 2.57
CA LYS A 73 14.41 -12.90 1.28
C LYS A 73 12.88 -13.05 1.12
N ALA A 74 12.10 -12.69 2.13
CA ALA A 74 10.64 -12.79 2.07
C ALA A 74 10.04 -11.81 1.04
N PRO A 75 8.86 -12.11 0.48
CA PRO A 75 8.09 -11.13 -0.29
C PRO A 75 7.93 -9.82 0.48
N GLN A 76 7.98 -8.71 -0.24
CA GLN A 76 7.86 -7.39 0.37
C GLN A 76 6.39 -7.09 0.64
N ALA A 77 6.01 -6.96 1.91
CA ALA A 77 4.65 -6.63 2.32
C ALA A 77 4.44 -5.11 2.32
N TRP A 78 3.23 -4.66 2.01
CA TRP A 78 2.86 -3.26 2.04
C TRP A 78 1.39 -3.06 2.42
N THR A 79 1.09 -1.87 2.94
CA THR A 79 -0.28 -1.45 3.30
C THR A 79 -0.49 0.03 2.99
N ALA A 80 -1.71 0.41 2.64
CA ALA A 80 -2.14 1.79 2.44
C ALA A 80 -3.63 1.94 2.79
N MET A 81 -4.05 3.14 3.20
CA MET A 81 -5.44 3.42 3.56
C MET A 81 -5.93 4.65 2.80
N LEU A 82 -6.80 4.42 1.82
CA LEU A 82 -7.43 5.49 1.04
C LEU A 82 -8.71 5.94 1.74
N ASP A 83 -8.85 7.25 1.89
CA ASP A 83 -10.09 7.88 2.33
C ASP A 83 -10.97 8.13 1.12
N GLU A 84 -12.12 7.45 1.06
CA GLU A 84 -13.10 7.58 0.00
C GLU A 84 -14.32 8.34 0.53
N ALA A 85 -15.07 9.03 -0.33
CA ALA A 85 -16.28 9.73 0.10
C ALA A 85 -17.30 8.76 0.73
N GLY A 86 -17.36 8.73 2.07
CA GLY A 86 -18.25 7.85 2.85
C GLY A 86 -17.75 6.41 3.05
N ALA A 87 -16.49 6.11 2.72
CA ALA A 87 -15.88 4.80 2.95
C ALA A 87 -14.36 4.90 3.15
N THR A 88 -13.75 3.83 3.63
CA THR A 88 -12.29 3.70 3.68
C THR A 88 -11.89 2.45 2.95
N ALA A 89 -10.89 2.54 2.08
CA ALA A 89 -10.32 1.40 1.38
C ALA A 89 -8.93 1.08 1.92
N ARG A 90 -8.83 -0.01 2.68
CA ARG A 90 -7.57 -0.56 3.17
C ARG A 90 -7.00 -1.52 2.14
N TRP A 91 -5.87 -1.14 1.56
CA TRP A 91 -5.10 -1.97 0.65
C TRP A 91 -3.97 -2.65 1.38
N GLU A 92 -3.81 -3.95 1.18
CA GLU A 92 -2.70 -4.74 1.70
C GLU A 92 -2.21 -5.68 0.63
N GLY A 93 -0.90 -5.82 0.48
CA GLY A 93 -0.36 -6.75 -0.51
C GLY A 93 1.07 -7.16 -0.26
N THR A 94 1.51 -8.06 -1.12
CA THR A 94 2.88 -8.56 -1.19
C THR A 94 3.41 -8.38 -2.61
N VAL A 95 4.71 -8.09 -2.71
CA VAL A 95 5.45 -8.02 -3.97
C VAL A 95 6.50 -9.12 -3.97
N ARG A 96 6.55 -9.89 -5.06
CA ARG A 96 7.59 -10.86 -5.36
C ARG A 96 8.05 -10.70 -6.80
N ALA A 97 9.27 -10.20 -6.99
CA ALA A 97 9.83 -9.87 -8.30
C ALA A 97 8.90 -8.94 -9.11
N ASP A 98 8.35 -9.40 -10.22
CA ASP A 98 7.45 -8.66 -11.12
C ASP A 98 5.96 -8.85 -10.78
N ARG A 99 5.64 -9.57 -9.70
CA ARG A 99 4.25 -9.85 -9.28
C ARG A 99 3.86 -9.08 -8.03
N ILE A 100 2.61 -8.65 -8.01
CA ILE A 100 1.95 -8.06 -6.86
C ILE A 100 0.60 -8.74 -6.65
N GLU A 101 0.25 -9.01 -5.40
CA GLU A 101 -1.03 -9.59 -5.02
C GLU A 101 -1.45 -9.13 -3.63
N GLY A 102 -2.73 -9.26 -3.31
CA GLY A 102 -3.23 -8.85 -2.02
C GLY A 102 -4.74 -8.69 -1.95
N PHE A 103 -5.18 -7.89 -0.98
CA PHE A 103 -6.58 -7.62 -0.71
C PHE A 103 -6.87 -6.13 -0.56
N VAL A 104 -8.10 -5.76 -0.88
CA VAL A 104 -8.70 -4.49 -0.52
C VAL A 104 -9.88 -4.77 0.37
N VAL A 105 -9.92 -4.15 1.55
CA VAL A 105 -11.10 -4.15 2.41
C VAL A 105 -11.70 -2.76 2.35
N ARG A 106 -12.91 -2.66 1.81
CA ARG A 106 -13.67 -1.42 1.74
C ARG A 106 -14.69 -1.39 2.85
N SER A 107 -14.52 -0.51 3.82
CA SER A 107 -15.41 -0.36 4.97
C SER A 107 -16.22 0.93 4.81
N ARG A 108 -17.54 0.82 4.82
CA ARG A 108 -18.46 1.97 4.72
C ARG A 108 -18.75 2.56 6.09
N ALA A 109 -19.25 3.79 6.12
CA ALA A 109 -19.69 4.44 7.37
C ALA A 109 -20.79 3.65 8.13
N ASP A 110 -21.54 2.79 7.45
CA ASP A 110 -22.56 1.90 8.05
C ASP A 110 -21.96 0.61 8.67
N GLY A 111 -20.63 0.48 8.69
CA GLY A 111 -19.92 -0.69 9.21
C GLY A 111 -19.89 -1.89 8.26
N ARG A 112 -20.51 -1.82 7.08
CA ARG A 112 -20.45 -2.91 6.09
C ARG A 112 -19.09 -2.94 5.43
N GLU A 113 -18.49 -4.13 5.40
CA GLU A 113 -17.23 -4.38 4.73
C GLU A 113 -17.43 -5.16 3.44
N THR A 114 -16.69 -4.79 2.40
CA THR A 114 -16.57 -5.59 1.19
C THR A 114 -15.11 -5.87 0.92
N ARG A 115 -14.77 -7.15 0.75
CA ARG A 115 -13.42 -7.60 0.45
C ARG A 115 -13.24 -7.89 -1.04
N TYR A 116 -12.10 -7.45 -1.55
CA TYR A 116 -11.64 -7.67 -2.90
C TYR A 116 -10.27 -8.32 -2.86
N ARG A 117 -9.99 -9.23 -3.78
CA ARG A 117 -8.65 -9.72 -4.06
C ARG A 117 -8.11 -9.00 -5.28
N PHE A 118 -6.83 -8.66 -5.27
CA PHE A 118 -6.15 -8.18 -6.46
C PHE A 118 -4.89 -8.99 -6.75
N SER A 119 -4.54 -9.08 -8.02
CA SER A 119 -3.26 -9.59 -8.48
C SER A 119 -2.85 -8.95 -9.79
N GLY A 120 -1.55 -8.83 -10.02
CA GLY A 120 -1.04 -8.05 -11.13
C GLY A 120 0.42 -8.29 -11.46
N LYS A 121 0.91 -7.44 -12.35
CA LYS A 121 2.31 -7.41 -12.76
C LYS A 121 2.85 -5.98 -12.72
N ARG A 122 4.15 -5.85 -12.55
CA ARG A 122 4.84 -4.56 -12.72
C ARG A 122 4.59 -4.07 -14.14
N ARG A 123 4.21 -2.80 -14.27
CA ARG A 123 4.14 -2.13 -15.56
C ARG A 123 5.59 -1.90 -16.04
N SER A 124 5.89 -2.38 -17.23
CA SER A 124 7.18 -2.22 -17.93
C SER A 124 7.37 -0.79 -18.40
#